data_AF-A0A4R6UFV7-F1
#
_entry.id   AF-A0A4R6UFV7-F1
#
_cell.length_a   1.000
_cell.length_b   1.000
_cell.length_c   1.000
_cell.angle_alpha   90.00
_cell.angle_beta   90.00
_cell.angle_gamma   90.00
#
_symmetry.space_group_name_H-M   'P 1'
#
loop_
_entity.id
_entity.type
_entity.pdbx_description
1 polymer ?
#
loop_
_entity_poly.entity_id
_entity_poly.type
_entity_poly.pdbx_seq_one_letter_code
_entity_poly.pdbx_strand_id
1 'polypeptide(L)'
;MTEILSLLALIFLPILIPILAVAGILGSGSWGFQRFKSTLALNEESGLFEQGLLWVSILSPFLYFLALGVVSWDGYSVSVTSEGLKKFLSISALPLGALSLALPLSVLVSRLHATKQTAKQIKITQQKNNLDLFHSHRKELFSYFGQIGDVQYLDCLTGKFKVHPRVHKVFFTGRPENGVPLINEDAFKDIEKELSFARWQLDAIIRDVNPQLTYSFYIANFCSTIYRLSEKLGLPEIYVELAQNSLLVPTKLDGREPMELLTVGKTTDEAVAAYRYAKGYFHNLCDFAGREQESVEDDGLKYIDAGGKFRTIKAEKVIERLHQNEIPQAIAAKA
;
A
#
# COMPACT_ATOMS: atom_id res chain seq x y z
N MET A 1 43.32 -50.87 21.34
CA MET A 1 41.92 -50.68 20.88
C MET A 1 41.00 -50.18 21.99
N THR A 2 41.07 -50.71 23.21
CA THR A 2 40.23 -50.31 24.36
C THR A 2 40.42 -48.86 24.80
N GLU A 3 41.67 -48.38 24.90
CA GLU A 3 41.94 -46.98 25.30
C GLU A 3 41.46 -45.95 24.27
N ILE A 4 41.62 -46.25 22.98
CA ILE A 4 41.12 -45.41 21.87
C ILE A 4 39.59 -45.33 21.96
N LEU A 5 38.91 -46.43 22.24
CA LEU A 5 37.46 -46.47 22.42
C LEU A 5 37.01 -45.62 23.62
N SER A 6 37.72 -45.73 24.75
CA SER A 6 37.47 -44.91 25.95
C SER A 6 37.69 -43.43 25.69
N LEU A 7 38.73 -43.07 24.93
CA LEU A 7 39.01 -41.68 24.55
C LEU A 7 37.92 -41.12 23.64
N LEU A 8 37.49 -41.89 22.62
CA LEU A 8 36.38 -41.50 21.75
C LEU A 8 35.08 -41.33 22.54
N ALA A 9 34.80 -42.25 23.47
CA ALA A 9 33.64 -42.15 24.35
C ALA A 9 33.69 -40.89 25.22
N LEU A 10 34.84 -40.59 25.81
CA LEU A 10 35.06 -39.39 26.63
C LEU A 10 34.85 -38.09 25.86
N ILE A 11 35.22 -38.07 24.58
CA ILE A 11 35.07 -36.89 23.71
C ILE A 11 33.62 -36.74 23.22
N PHE A 12 32.99 -37.80 22.72
CA PHE A 12 31.71 -37.67 22.00
C PHE A 12 30.47 -37.87 22.87
N LEU A 13 30.49 -38.74 23.89
CA LEU A 13 29.31 -39.01 24.71
C LEU A 13 28.76 -37.77 25.44
N PRO A 14 29.61 -36.88 26.03
CA PRO A 14 29.11 -35.70 26.73
C PRO A 14 28.32 -34.72 25.85
N ILE A 15 28.47 -34.77 24.52
CA ILE A 15 27.70 -33.96 23.57
C ILE A 15 26.52 -34.76 23.00
N LEU A 16 26.73 -36.03 22.66
CA LEU A 16 25.70 -36.86 22.04
C LEU A 16 24.53 -37.15 23.00
N ILE A 17 24.82 -37.39 24.29
CA ILE A 17 23.79 -37.71 25.29
C ILE A 17 22.80 -36.54 25.46
N PRO A 18 23.23 -35.28 25.69
CA PRO A 18 22.31 -34.15 25.78
C PRO A 18 21.53 -33.93 24.50
N ILE A 19 22.17 -34.04 23.33
CA ILE A 19 21.47 -33.88 22.04
C ILE A 19 20.35 -34.91 21.90
N LEU A 20 20.61 -36.19 22.22
CA LEU A 20 19.62 -37.25 22.16
C LEU A 20 18.50 -37.06 23.19
N ALA A 21 18.85 -36.75 24.44
CA ALA A 21 17.88 -36.56 25.52
C ALA A 21 16.96 -35.35 25.23
N VAL A 22 17.54 -34.22 24.85
CA VAL A 22 16.80 -33.01 24.53
C VAL A 22 15.97 -33.19 23.25
N ALA A 23 16.49 -33.87 22.22
CA ALA A 23 15.70 -34.21 21.04
C ALA A 23 14.51 -35.11 21.38
N GLY A 24 14.67 -36.04 22.32
CA GLY A 24 13.57 -36.86 22.82
C GLY A 24 12.46 -36.03 23.48
N ILE A 25 12.81 -35.05 24.31
CA ILE A 25 11.88 -34.28 25.14
C ILE A 25 11.29 -33.07 24.40
N LEU A 26 12.13 -32.25 23.76
CA LEU A 26 11.78 -30.96 23.16
C LEU A 26 11.78 -30.97 21.62
N GLY A 27 12.33 -32.01 21.00
CA GLY A 27 12.36 -32.11 19.54
C GLY A 27 10.97 -32.31 18.94
N SER A 28 10.70 -31.63 17.82
CA SER A 28 9.44 -31.73 17.07
C SER A 28 9.65 -32.40 15.71
N GLY A 29 8.58 -33.00 15.17
CA GLY A 29 8.60 -33.70 13.87
C GLY A 29 8.87 -35.21 13.96
N SER A 30 9.09 -35.84 12.80
CA SER A 30 9.31 -37.27 12.71
C SER A 30 10.64 -37.68 13.34
N TRP A 31 10.68 -38.91 13.87
CA TRP A 31 11.87 -39.44 14.54
C TRP A 31 13.04 -39.54 13.56
N GLY A 32 14.21 -39.05 13.95
CA GLY A 32 15.40 -38.95 13.08
C GLY A 32 15.83 -37.51 12.82
N PHE A 33 16.28 -37.23 11.59
CA PHE A 33 16.98 -35.98 11.22
C PHE A 33 16.20 -34.70 11.55
N GLN A 34 14.88 -34.69 11.38
CA GLN A 34 14.05 -33.51 11.63
C GLN A 34 14.04 -33.10 13.11
N ARG A 35 13.99 -34.08 14.01
CA ARG A 35 13.94 -33.87 15.47
C ARG A 35 15.27 -33.36 16.02
N PHE A 36 16.40 -33.85 15.50
CA PHE A 36 17.71 -33.28 15.82
C PHE A 36 17.88 -31.87 15.27
N LYS A 37 17.43 -31.64 14.03
CA LYS A 37 17.49 -30.32 13.41
C LYS A 37 16.66 -29.30 14.18
N SER A 38 15.45 -29.66 14.63
CA SER A 38 14.61 -28.75 15.43
C SER A 38 15.23 -28.43 16.79
N THR A 39 15.96 -29.38 17.37
CA THR A 39 16.62 -29.24 18.68
C THR A 39 17.81 -28.29 18.61
N LEU A 40 18.58 -28.34 17.53
CA LEU A 40 19.76 -27.51 17.31
C LEU A 40 19.46 -26.19 16.61
N ALA A 41 18.24 -26.01 16.08
CA ALA A 41 17.79 -24.77 15.48
C ALA A 41 17.05 -23.91 16.52
N LEU A 42 17.30 -22.60 16.47
CA LEU A 42 16.54 -21.63 17.26
C LEU A 42 15.23 -21.31 16.56
N ASN A 43 14.14 -21.27 17.33
CA ASN A 43 12.83 -20.83 16.88
C ASN A 43 12.43 -19.53 17.59
N GLU A 44 12.16 -18.49 16.80
CA GLU A 44 11.74 -17.17 17.25
C GLU A 44 10.31 -17.13 17.79
N GLU A 45 9.48 -18.12 17.50
CA GLU A 45 8.06 -18.16 17.90
C GLU A 45 7.87 -18.79 19.30
N SER A 46 8.86 -19.53 19.80
CA SER A 46 8.84 -20.18 21.11
C SER A 46 9.71 -19.47 22.15
N GLY A 47 9.42 -19.73 23.42
CA GLY A 47 10.18 -19.16 24.54
C GLY A 47 11.64 -19.67 24.58
N LEU A 48 12.52 -18.94 25.29
CA LEU A 48 13.93 -19.34 25.41
C LEU A 48 14.11 -20.71 26.09
N PHE A 49 13.29 -21.02 27.10
CA PHE A 49 13.33 -22.31 27.80
C PHE A 49 12.90 -23.51 26.95
N GLU A 50 12.14 -23.27 25.89
CA GLU A 50 11.69 -24.28 24.94
C GLU A 50 12.75 -24.59 23.87
N GLN A 51 13.86 -23.82 23.84
CA GLN A 51 14.93 -24.02 22.88
C GLN A 51 15.83 -25.19 23.31
N GLY A 52 15.86 -26.25 22.51
CA GLY A 52 16.72 -27.39 22.77
C GLY A 52 18.21 -27.03 22.84
N LEU A 53 18.66 -26.09 22.00
CA LEU A 53 20.03 -25.61 21.95
C LEU A 53 20.49 -24.99 23.28
N LEU A 54 19.59 -24.36 24.05
CA LEU A 54 19.90 -23.84 25.37
C LEU A 54 20.28 -24.98 26.32
N TRP A 55 19.45 -26.03 26.38
CA TRP A 55 19.70 -27.17 27.25
C TRP A 55 20.95 -27.94 26.83
N VAL A 56 21.20 -28.12 25.53
CA VAL A 56 22.45 -28.72 25.04
C VAL A 56 23.66 -27.88 25.48
N SER A 57 23.57 -26.55 25.43
CA SER A 57 24.65 -25.63 25.84
C SER A 57 24.97 -25.67 27.34
N ILE A 58 24.03 -26.09 28.18
CA ILE A 58 24.20 -26.22 29.64
C ILE A 58 24.64 -27.64 30.00
N LEU A 59 23.94 -28.64 29.45
CA LEU A 59 24.14 -30.04 29.79
C LEU A 59 25.47 -30.60 29.25
N SER A 60 25.92 -30.16 28.07
CA SER A 60 27.18 -30.70 27.50
C SER A 60 28.41 -30.33 28.33
N PRO A 61 28.61 -29.05 28.72
CA PRO A 61 29.66 -28.67 29.67
C PRO A 61 29.58 -29.39 31.02
N PHE A 62 28.36 -29.60 31.53
CA PHE A 62 28.14 -30.34 32.78
C PHE A 62 28.53 -31.81 32.67
N LEU A 63 28.19 -32.49 31.57
CA LEU A 63 28.61 -33.87 31.35
C LEU A 63 30.12 -33.98 31.09
N TYR A 64 30.73 -32.99 30.43
CA TYR A 64 32.20 -32.95 30.32
C TYR A 64 32.88 -32.80 31.68
N PHE A 65 32.32 -31.99 32.59
CA PHE A 65 32.83 -31.90 33.95
C PHE A 65 32.82 -33.25 34.66
N LEU A 66 31.73 -34.00 34.57
CA LEU A 66 31.65 -35.34 35.17
C LEU A 66 32.61 -36.33 34.50
N ALA A 67 32.63 -36.37 33.17
CA ALA A 67 33.44 -37.30 32.40
C ALA A 67 34.95 -37.08 32.63
N LEU A 68 35.40 -35.83 32.55
CA LEU A 68 36.80 -35.45 32.81
C LEU A 68 37.14 -35.55 34.30
N GLY A 69 36.15 -35.31 35.17
CA GLY A 69 36.26 -35.45 36.62
C GLY A 69 36.58 -36.89 37.02
N VAL A 70 35.85 -37.88 36.50
CA VAL A 70 36.10 -39.30 36.76
C VAL A 70 37.56 -39.67 36.47
N VAL A 71 38.15 -39.14 35.41
CA VAL A 71 39.57 -39.37 35.07
C VAL A 71 40.51 -38.61 36.01
N SER A 72 40.19 -37.35 36.32
CA SER A 72 41.04 -36.45 37.10
C SER A 72 41.04 -36.76 38.61
N TRP A 73 40.01 -37.45 39.09
CA TRP A 73 39.83 -37.82 40.50
C TRP A 73 40.26 -39.25 40.80
N ASP A 74 40.72 -40.01 39.80
CA ASP A 74 41.18 -41.38 40.00
C ASP A 74 42.35 -41.41 41.01
N GLY A 75 42.26 -42.35 41.97
CA GLY A 75 43.22 -42.47 43.06
C GLY A 75 43.10 -41.44 44.20
N TYR A 76 42.12 -40.53 44.17
CA TYR A 76 41.86 -39.57 45.25
C TYR A 76 40.65 -39.95 46.12
N SER A 77 40.62 -39.47 47.36
CA SER A 77 39.48 -39.59 48.28
C SER A 77 38.91 -38.22 48.64
N VAL A 78 37.61 -38.18 48.98
CA VAL A 78 36.93 -36.94 49.34
C VAL A 78 37.43 -36.45 50.70
N SER A 79 37.91 -35.21 50.74
CA SER A 79 38.33 -34.52 51.96
C SER A 79 37.82 -33.08 51.96
N VAL A 80 37.06 -32.71 52.98
CA VAL A 80 36.42 -31.38 53.12
C VAL A 80 37.30 -30.42 53.95
N THR A 81 38.60 -30.73 54.08
CA THR A 81 39.55 -29.84 54.74
C THR A 81 40.02 -28.75 53.79
N SER A 82 40.64 -27.69 54.34
CA SER A 82 41.24 -26.62 53.52
C SER A 82 42.25 -27.16 52.50
N GLU A 83 43.08 -28.13 52.90
CA GLU A 83 44.03 -28.80 52.01
C GLU A 83 43.33 -29.68 50.96
N GLY A 84 42.29 -30.42 51.37
CA GLY A 84 41.46 -31.22 50.47
C GLY A 84 40.79 -30.38 49.36
N LEU A 85 40.23 -29.24 49.71
CA LEU A 85 39.61 -28.31 48.75
C LEU A 85 40.65 -27.69 47.79
N LYS A 86 41.82 -27.29 48.29
CA LYS A 86 42.92 -26.80 47.43
C LYS A 86 43.36 -27.88 46.44
N LYS A 87 43.50 -29.13 46.90
CA LYS A 87 43.87 -30.25 46.04
C LYS A 87 42.78 -30.54 45.00
N PHE A 88 41.51 -30.54 45.40
CA PHE A 88 40.38 -30.70 44.48
C PHE A 88 40.38 -29.66 43.36
N LEU A 89 40.57 -28.38 43.69
CA LEU A 89 40.65 -27.31 42.69
C LEU A 89 41.84 -27.51 41.73
N SER A 90 42.99 -27.93 42.26
CA SER A 90 44.19 -28.19 41.45
C SER A 90 44.00 -29.35 40.47
N ILE A 91 43.44 -30.48 40.92
CA ILE A 91 43.23 -31.64 40.05
C ILE A 91 42.02 -31.47 39.12
N SER A 92 41.04 -30.65 39.51
CA SER A 92 39.81 -30.43 38.72
C SER A 92 39.90 -29.22 37.79
N ALA A 93 41.09 -28.66 37.56
CA ALA A 93 41.26 -27.46 36.73
C ALA A 93 40.63 -27.63 35.33
N LEU A 94 40.87 -28.77 34.67
CA LEU A 94 40.30 -29.06 33.36
C LEU A 94 38.78 -29.35 33.42
N PRO A 95 38.26 -30.23 34.30
CA PRO A 95 36.81 -30.38 34.51
C PRO A 95 36.08 -29.07 34.79
N LEU A 96 36.60 -28.25 35.71
CA LEU A 96 36.00 -26.96 36.09
C LEU A 96 36.06 -25.96 34.92
N GLY A 97 37.15 -25.98 34.15
CA GLY A 97 37.27 -25.23 32.90
C GLY A 97 36.17 -25.61 31.90
N ALA A 98 35.91 -26.90 31.72
CA ALA A 98 34.81 -27.37 30.87
C ALA A 98 33.45 -26.92 31.41
N LEU A 99 33.18 -27.08 32.72
CA LEU A 99 31.93 -26.63 33.35
C LEU A 99 31.70 -25.13 33.16
N SER A 100 32.77 -24.33 33.24
CA SER A 100 32.69 -22.87 33.09
C SER A 100 32.12 -22.44 31.74
N LEU A 101 32.22 -23.27 30.69
CA LEU A 101 31.66 -23.00 29.37
C LEU A 101 30.12 -23.00 29.34
N ALA A 102 29.44 -23.59 30.34
CA ALA A 102 27.99 -23.56 30.44
C ALA A 102 27.43 -22.13 30.44
N LEU A 103 28.10 -21.21 31.14
CA LEU A 103 27.70 -19.81 31.25
C LEU A 103 27.84 -19.05 29.91
N PRO A 104 29.03 -18.95 29.28
CA PRO A 104 29.18 -18.23 28.02
C PRO A 104 28.37 -18.87 26.88
N LEU A 105 28.23 -20.20 26.84
CA LEU A 105 27.43 -20.86 25.79
C LEU A 105 25.92 -20.59 25.96
N SER A 106 25.38 -20.69 27.18
CA SER A 106 23.97 -20.37 27.43
C SER A 106 23.65 -18.90 27.17
N VAL A 107 24.56 -17.98 27.52
CA VAL A 107 24.44 -16.56 27.20
C VAL A 107 24.46 -16.33 25.69
N LEU A 108 25.37 -16.99 24.96
CA LEU A 108 25.44 -16.88 23.50
C LEU A 108 24.13 -17.35 22.86
N VAL A 109 23.60 -18.51 23.25
CA VAL A 109 22.33 -19.03 22.74
C VAL A 109 21.18 -18.06 23.02
N SER A 110 21.11 -17.52 24.24
CA SER A 110 20.11 -16.51 24.63
C SER A 110 20.18 -15.26 23.75
N ARG A 111 21.38 -14.74 23.46
CA ARG A 111 21.57 -13.57 22.60
C ARG A 111 21.20 -13.83 21.14
N LEU A 112 21.56 -15.00 20.61
CA LEU A 112 21.17 -15.40 19.25
C LEU A 112 19.65 -15.53 19.12
N HIS A 113 18.99 -16.13 20.11
CA HIS A 113 17.53 -16.25 20.14
C HIS A 113 16.84 -14.88 20.19
N ALA A 114 17.27 -13.99 21.11
CA ALA A 114 16.73 -12.64 21.23
C ALA A 114 16.92 -11.82 19.94
N THR A 115 18.06 -11.97 19.26
CA THR A 115 18.31 -11.30 17.96
C THR A 115 17.32 -11.79 16.90
N LYS A 116 17.06 -13.11 16.84
CA LYS A 116 16.10 -13.69 15.89
C LYS A 116 14.67 -13.22 16.17
N GLN A 117 14.27 -13.17 17.43
CA GLN A 117 12.96 -12.63 17.84
C GLN A 117 12.81 -11.16 17.46
N THR A 118 13.83 -10.35 17.74
CA THR A 118 13.84 -8.92 17.39
C THR A 118 13.71 -8.73 15.87
N ALA A 119 14.43 -9.51 15.07
CA ALA A 119 14.33 -9.45 13.60
C ALA A 119 12.92 -9.80 13.09
N LYS A 120 12.29 -10.84 13.65
CA LYS A 120 10.90 -11.19 13.33
C LYS A 120 9.92 -10.09 13.74
N GLN A 121 10.10 -9.51 14.93
CA GLN A 121 9.26 -8.41 15.42
C GLN A 121 9.38 -7.16 14.54
N ILE A 122 10.58 -6.79 14.10
CA ILE A 122 10.81 -5.70 13.13
C ILE A 122 10.03 -5.99 11.85
N LYS A 123 10.12 -7.21 11.30
CA LYS A 123 9.39 -7.59 10.08
C LYS A 123 7.88 -7.47 10.23
N ILE A 124 7.31 -7.99 11.32
CA ILE A 124 5.86 -7.90 11.60
C ILE A 124 5.44 -6.44 11.77
N THR A 125 6.25 -5.65 12.48
CA THR A 125 5.97 -4.23 12.74
C THR A 125 6.01 -3.43 11.45
N GLN A 126 6.98 -3.70 10.57
CA GLN A 126 7.07 -3.08 9.25
C GLN A 126 5.85 -3.42 8.38
N GLN A 127 5.43 -4.69 8.37
CA GLN A 127 4.21 -5.11 7.65
C GLN A 127 2.97 -4.39 8.18
N LYS A 128 2.80 -4.33 9.50
CA LYS A 128 1.69 -3.60 10.12
C LYS A 128 1.72 -2.11 9.78
N ASN A 129 2.86 -1.46 9.94
CA ASN A 129 3.04 -0.05 9.62
C ASN A 129 2.71 0.24 8.16
N ASN A 130 3.11 -0.64 7.24
CA ASN A 130 2.80 -0.48 5.82
C ASN A 130 1.28 -0.56 5.56
N LEU A 131 0.60 -1.55 6.14
CA LEU A 131 -0.86 -1.65 6.04
C LEU A 131 -1.55 -0.41 6.62
N ASP A 132 -1.13 0.03 7.80
CA ASP A 132 -1.68 1.20 8.49
C ASP A 132 -1.48 2.48 7.66
N LEU A 133 -0.31 2.67 7.05
CA LEU A 133 -0.02 3.81 6.16
C LEU A 133 -0.90 3.79 4.91
N PHE A 134 -1.05 2.63 4.25
CA PHE A 134 -1.90 2.50 3.07
C PHE A 134 -3.36 2.85 3.37
N HIS A 135 -3.90 2.28 4.45
CA HIS A 135 -5.28 2.52 4.85
C HIS A 135 -5.50 3.95 5.36
N SER A 136 -4.52 4.51 6.07
CA SER A 136 -4.57 5.89 6.55
C SER A 136 -4.56 6.88 5.39
N HIS A 137 -3.69 6.72 4.40
CA HIS A 137 -3.70 7.56 3.20
C HIS A 137 -5.06 7.51 2.49
N ARG A 138 -5.63 6.31 2.33
CA ARG A 138 -6.96 6.17 1.71
C ARG A 138 -8.05 6.85 2.53
N LYS A 139 -8.05 6.67 3.85
CA LYS A 139 -9.01 7.32 4.76
C LYS A 139 -8.88 8.84 4.72
N GLU A 140 -7.65 9.34 4.67
CA GLU A 140 -7.38 10.78 4.63
C GLU A 140 -7.91 11.40 3.33
N LEU A 141 -7.82 10.72 2.19
CA LEU A 141 -8.46 11.18 0.95
C LEU A 141 -9.97 11.43 1.14
N PHE A 142 -10.69 10.49 1.75
CA PHE A 142 -12.12 10.67 2.01
C PHE A 142 -12.40 11.79 3.02
N SER A 143 -11.55 11.91 4.05
CA SER A 143 -11.64 12.96 5.07
C SER A 143 -11.43 14.35 4.46
N TYR A 144 -10.36 14.52 3.70
CA TYR A 144 -9.98 15.75 3.01
C TYR A 144 -11.12 16.27 2.12
N PHE A 145 -11.64 15.42 1.24
CA PHE A 145 -12.75 15.78 0.37
C PHE A 145 -14.07 16.01 1.14
N GLY A 146 -14.29 15.27 2.23
CA GLY A 146 -15.45 15.47 3.11
C GLY A 146 -15.47 16.82 3.81
N GLN A 147 -14.31 17.48 3.99
CA GLN A 147 -14.22 18.82 4.58
C GLN A 147 -14.59 19.94 3.60
N ILE A 148 -14.57 19.69 2.29
CA ILE A 148 -14.93 20.68 1.26
C ILE A 148 -16.44 20.98 1.34
N GLY A 149 -17.26 19.96 1.54
CA GLY A 149 -18.72 20.07 1.57
C GLY A 149 -19.35 20.32 0.20
N ASP A 150 -20.56 20.84 0.21
CA ASP A 150 -21.35 21.10 -0.99
C ASP A 150 -21.03 22.50 -1.55
N VAL A 151 -20.68 22.58 -2.83
CA VAL A 151 -20.37 23.84 -3.53
C VAL A 151 -21.35 24.04 -4.68
N GLN A 152 -22.01 25.20 -4.70
CA GLN A 152 -22.94 25.57 -5.76
C GLN A 152 -22.21 26.24 -6.93
N TYR A 153 -22.43 25.72 -8.14
CA TYR A 153 -21.88 26.22 -9.39
C TYR A 153 -23.00 26.84 -10.23
N LEU A 154 -22.93 28.16 -10.41
CA LEU A 154 -23.82 28.96 -11.28
C LEU A 154 -25.32 28.73 -11.02
N ASP A 155 -25.68 28.36 -9.79
CA ASP A 155 -27.04 28.03 -9.34
C ASP A 155 -27.73 26.87 -10.08
N CYS A 156 -27.00 26.12 -10.91
CA CYS A 156 -27.54 25.02 -11.72
C CYS A 156 -26.97 23.64 -11.38
N LEU A 157 -25.82 23.57 -10.69
CA LEU A 157 -25.17 22.32 -10.29
C LEU A 157 -24.60 22.44 -8.89
N THR A 158 -24.85 21.46 -8.02
CA THR A 158 -24.24 21.39 -6.70
C THR A 158 -23.24 20.24 -6.66
N GLY A 159 -21.96 20.56 -6.55
CA GLY A 159 -20.90 19.56 -6.41
C GLY A 159 -20.74 19.14 -4.95
N LYS A 160 -20.94 17.86 -4.64
CA LYS A 160 -20.91 17.34 -3.25
C LYS A 160 -19.52 16.89 -2.78
N PHE A 161 -18.54 16.87 -3.70
CA PHE A 161 -17.16 16.45 -3.46
C PHE A 161 -17.01 15.08 -2.77
N LYS A 162 -17.98 14.17 -2.91
CA LYS A 162 -17.89 12.83 -2.34
C LYS A 162 -16.96 11.96 -3.19
N VAL A 163 -15.91 11.43 -2.58
CA VAL A 163 -14.95 10.59 -3.29
C VAL A 163 -15.56 9.24 -3.62
N HIS A 164 -15.62 8.91 -4.91
CA HIS A 164 -15.95 7.55 -5.32
C HIS A 164 -14.79 6.59 -4.98
N PRO A 165 -15.03 5.39 -4.41
CA PRO A 165 -13.95 4.48 -3.97
C PRO A 165 -12.94 4.09 -5.07
N ARG A 166 -13.32 4.18 -6.35
CA ARG A 166 -12.43 3.91 -7.49
C ARG A 166 -11.39 5.01 -7.72
N VAL A 167 -11.63 6.24 -7.30
CA VAL A 167 -10.70 7.37 -7.46
C VAL A 167 -9.36 7.02 -6.80
N HIS A 168 -9.38 6.53 -5.55
CA HIS A 168 -8.15 6.12 -4.87
C HIS A 168 -7.37 5.06 -5.67
N LYS A 169 -8.06 4.06 -6.24
CA LYS A 169 -7.46 2.98 -7.02
C LYS A 169 -6.89 3.45 -8.37
N VAL A 170 -7.50 4.46 -8.99
CA VAL A 170 -7.08 4.98 -10.30
C VAL A 170 -5.87 5.88 -10.16
N PHE A 171 -5.91 6.80 -9.20
CA PHE A 171 -4.90 7.86 -9.04
C PHE A 171 -3.75 7.48 -8.11
N PHE A 172 -3.91 6.44 -7.29
CA PHE A 172 -2.86 5.94 -6.41
C PHE A 172 -2.63 4.45 -6.64
N THR A 173 -1.38 4.09 -6.94
CA THR A 173 -0.92 2.74 -7.22
C THR A 173 -0.12 2.17 -6.04
N GLY A 174 0.10 0.86 -6.05
CA GLY A 174 0.83 0.17 -5.00
C GLY A 174 -0.03 -0.84 -4.26
N ARG A 175 0.64 -1.66 -3.44
CA ARG A 175 -0.01 -2.67 -2.61
C ARG A 175 0.05 -2.23 -1.15
N PRO A 176 -0.92 -2.63 -0.32
CA PRO A 176 -0.89 -2.35 1.12
C PRO A 176 0.41 -2.79 1.80
N GLU A 177 1.04 -3.86 1.30
CA GLU A 177 2.33 -4.37 1.78
C GLU A 177 3.49 -3.38 1.63
N ASN A 178 3.38 -2.39 0.75
CA ASN A 178 4.45 -1.43 0.45
C ASN A 178 4.31 -0.11 1.23
N GLY A 179 3.23 0.09 1.97
CA GLY A 179 3.03 1.34 2.74
C GLY A 179 2.27 2.40 1.96
N VAL A 180 2.85 3.60 1.93
CA VAL A 180 2.24 4.77 1.27
C VAL A 180 2.07 4.49 -0.23
N PRO A 181 0.85 4.67 -0.80
CA PRO A 181 0.63 4.54 -2.23
C PRO A 181 1.49 5.51 -3.05
N LEU A 182 1.83 5.10 -4.27
CA LEU A 182 2.52 5.94 -5.25
C LEU A 182 1.49 6.66 -6.13
N ILE A 183 1.80 7.88 -6.53
CA ILE A 183 0.95 8.67 -7.43
C ILE A 183 1.00 8.06 -8.84
N ASN A 184 -0.17 7.92 -9.46
CA ASN A 184 -0.29 7.50 -10.86
C ASN A 184 -0.21 8.71 -11.79
N GLU A 185 1.01 9.15 -12.11
CA GLU A 185 1.25 10.34 -12.96
C GLU A 185 0.52 10.29 -14.30
N ASP A 186 0.41 9.11 -14.93
CA ASP A 186 -0.27 8.96 -16.21
C ASP A 186 -1.76 9.25 -16.09
N ALA A 187 -2.40 8.81 -15.00
CA ALA A 187 -3.81 9.09 -14.74
C ALA A 187 -4.04 10.59 -14.48
N PHE A 188 -3.15 11.26 -13.76
CA PHE A 188 -3.25 12.71 -13.54
C PHE A 188 -3.09 13.49 -14.86
N LYS A 189 -2.07 13.17 -15.65
CA LYS A 189 -1.81 13.82 -16.95
C LYS A 189 -2.93 13.60 -17.96
N ASP A 190 -3.57 12.43 -17.92
CA ASP A 190 -4.73 12.12 -18.76
C ASP A 190 -5.91 13.06 -18.45
N ILE A 191 -6.22 13.27 -17.17
CA ILE A 191 -7.26 14.23 -16.76
C ILE A 191 -6.90 15.67 -17.12
N GLU A 192 -5.65 16.09 -16.92
CA GLU A 192 -5.20 17.44 -17.29
C GLU A 192 -5.38 17.74 -18.78
N LYS A 193 -5.02 16.77 -19.63
CA LYS A 193 -5.23 16.88 -21.08
C LYS A 193 -6.71 16.98 -21.42
N GLU A 194 -7.54 16.14 -20.82
CA GLU A 194 -8.99 16.17 -21.06
C GLU A 194 -9.64 17.46 -20.58
N LEU A 195 -9.25 17.99 -19.42
CA LEU A 195 -9.72 19.29 -18.92
C LEU A 195 -9.29 20.43 -19.85
N SER A 196 -8.03 20.41 -20.31
CA SER A 196 -7.51 21.42 -21.25
C SER A 196 -8.27 21.39 -22.58
N PHE A 197 -8.55 20.18 -23.08
CA PHE A 197 -9.34 20.01 -24.30
C PHE A 197 -10.79 20.45 -24.13
N ALA A 198 -11.43 20.09 -23.01
CA ALA A 198 -12.78 20.53 -22.68
C ALA A 198 -12.88 22.06 -22.59
N ARG A 199 -11.88 22.72 -21.98
CA ARG A 199 -11.80 24.19 -21.91
C ARG A 199 -11.72 24.82 -23.29
N TRP A 200 -10.88 24.29 -24.17
CA TRP A 200 -10.73 24.78 -25.55
C TRP A 200 -12.01 24.56 -26.38
N GLN A 201 -12.64 23.40 -26.26
CA GLN A 201 -13.91 23.12 -26.94
C GLN A 201 -15.00 24.09 -26.49
N LEU A 202 -15.09 24.34 -25.18
CA LEU A 202 -16.07 25.24 -24.60
C LEU A 202 -15.85 26.70 -25.08
N ASP A 203 -14.60 27.15 -25.20
CA ASP A 203 -14.27 28.44 -25.82
C ASP A 203 -14.75 28.53 -27.27
N ALA A 204 -14.44 27.50 -28.07
CA ALA A 204 -14.80 27.46 -29.48
C ALA A 204 -16.33 27.50 -29.68
N ILE A 205 -17.09 26.86 -28.78
CA ILE A 205 -18.56 26.85 -28.78
C ILE A 205 -19.11 28.21 -28.35
N ILE A 206 -18.66 28.76 -27.21
CA ILE A 206 -19.17 30.03 -26.67
C ILE A 206 -18.91 31.19 -27.62
N ARG A 207 -17.72 31.22 -28.24
CA ARG A 207 -17.35 32.23 -29.24
C ARG A 207 -17.94 31.95 -30.62
N ASP A 208 -18.45 30.73 -30.85
CA ASP A 208 -18.96 30.25 -32.13
C ASP A 208 -17.95 30.45 -33.26
N VAL A 209 -16.69 30.08 -33.02
CA VAL A 209 -15.54 30.38 -33.91
C VAL A 209 -15.75 29.80 -35.31
N ASN A 210 -16.38 28.62 -35.38
CA ASN A 210 -16.76 27.99 -36.64
C ASN A 210 -18.21 27.48 -36.55
N PRO A 211 -19.21 28.28 -36.95
CA PRO A 211 -20.63 27.94 -36.81
C PRO A 211 -21.04 26.61 -37.46
N GLN A 212 -20.35 26.20 -38.53
CA GLN A 212 -20.63 24.94 -39.23
C GLN A 212 -20.21 23.71 -38.41
N LEU A 213 -19.19 23.86 -37.56
CA LEU A 213 -18.66 22.79 -36.71
C LEU A 213 -19.14 22.88 -35.26
N THR A 214 -19.75 23.98 -34.85
CA THR A 214 -20.20 24.24 -33.47
C THR A 214 -21.09 23.12 -32.92
N TYR A 215 -22.02 22.59 -33.72
CA TYR A 215 -22.86 21.46 -33.32
C TYR A 215 -22.02 20.21 -32.96
N SER A 216 -21.09 19.83 -33.84
CA SER A 216 -20.20 18.69 -33.63
C SER A 216 -19.23 18.93 -32.46
N PHE A 217 -18.72 20.16 -32.32
CA PHE A 217 -17.88 20.54 -31.18
C PHE A 217 -18.62 20.45 -29.85
N TYR A 218 -19.90 20.80 -29.81
CA TYR A 218 -20.70 20.66 -28.61
C TYR A 218 -21.02 19.19 -28.30
N ILE A 219 -21.67 18.47 -29.22
CA ILE A 219 -22.20 17.13 -28.95
C ILE A 219 -21.08 16.08 -28.93
N ALA A 220 -20.35 15.92 -30.04
CA ALA A 220 -19.39 14.83 -30.20
C ALA A 220 -18.14 15.00 -29.32
N ASN A 221 -17.77 16.25 -29.06
CA ASN A 221 -16.49 16.62 -28.51
C ASN A 221 -16.61 17.03 -27.04
N PHE A 222 -17.27 18.16 -26.75
CA PHE A 222 -17.40 18.68 -25.40
C PHE A 222 -18.21 17.77 -24.48
N CYS A 223 -19.44 17.40 -24.90
CA CYS A 223 -20.32 16.60 -24.05
C CYS A 223 -19.71 15.22 -23.73
N SER A 224 -19.18 14.53 -24.75
CA SER A 224 -18.46 13.27 -24.58
C SER A 224 -17.26 13.39 -23.64
N THR A 225 -16.50 14.49 -23.73
CA THR A 225 -15.32 14.71 -22.88
C THR A 225 -15.72 14.95 -21.43
N ILE A 226 -16.76 15.74 -21.16
CA ILE A 226 -17.25 15.98 -19.81
C ILE A 226 -17.80 14.71 -19.15
N TYR A 227 -18.57 13.89 -19.88
CA TYR A 227 -19.05 12.63 -19.32
C TYR A 227 -17.89 11.68 -19.01
N ARG A 228 -16.92 11.53 -19.92
CA ARG A 228 -15.72 10.71 -19.68
C ARG A 228 -14.91 11.21 -18.49
N LEU A 229 -14.69 12.53 -18.36
CA LEU A 229 -14.06 13.15 -17.20
C LEU A 229 -14.82 12.83 -15.91
N SER A 230 -16.14 12.99 -15.92
CA SER A 230 -16.98 12.75 -14.74
C SER A 230 -16.96 11.29 -14.30
N GLU A 231 -16.91 10.34 -15.23
CA GLU A 231 -16.80 8.91 -14.90
C GLU A 231 -15.43 8.57 -14.32
N LYS A 232 -14.34 9.12 -14.90
CA LYS A 232 -12.97 8.91 -14.40
C LYS A 232 -12.77 9.50 -13.00
N LEU A 233 -13.33 10.69 -12.76
CA LEU A 233 -13.28 11.38 -11.46
C LEU A 233 -14.34 10.90 -10.47
N GLY A 234 -15.33 10.13 -10.94
CA GLY A 234 -16.40 9.59 -10.10
C GLY A 234 -17.38 10.64 -9.60
N LEU A 235 -17.84 11.53 -10.49
CA LEU A 235 -18.73 12.67 -10.23
C LEU A 235 -20.19 12.40 -10.64
N PRO A 236 -21.00 11.69 -9.82
CA PRO A 236 -22.38 11.34 -10.15
C PRO A 236 -23.28 12.56 -10.38
N GLU A 237 -22.93 13.71 -9.83
CA GLU A 237 -23.64 14.98 -10.05
C GLU A 237 -23.66 15.36 -11.55
N ILE A 238 -22.65 14.91 -12.32
CA ILE A 238 -22.61 15.11 -13.77
C ILE A 238 -23.24 13.93 -14.51
N TYR A 239 -22.72 12.69 -14.32
CA TYR A 239 -23.16 11.54 -15.12
C TYR A 239 -24.49 10.91 -14.69
N VAL A 240 -25.06 11.32 -13.55
CA VAL A 240 -26.39 10.90 -13.08
C VAL A 240 -27.33 12.08 -12.98
N GLU A 241 -27.01 13.09 -12.15
CA GLU A 241 -27.97 14.16 -11.83
C GLU A 241 -28.15 15.11 -13.02
N LEU A 242 -27.07 15.70 -13.53
CA LEU A 242 -27.15 16.56 -14.72
C LEU A 242 -27.61 15.81 -15.96
N ALA A 243 -27.21 14.54 -16.09
CA ALA A 243 -27.64 13.65 -17.18
C ALA A 243 -29.16 13.48 -17.29
N GLN A 244 -29.91 13.58 -16.19
CA GLN A 244 -31.39 13.52 -16.22
C GLN A 244 -32.02 14.74 -16.92
N ASN A 245 -31.32 15.87 -16.91
CA ASN A 245 -31.74 17.10 -17.58
C ASN A 245 -31.18 17.23 -19.00
N SER A 246 -30.36 16.28 -19.44
CA SER A 246 -29.75 16.26 -20.76
C SER A 246 -30.63 15.62 -21.83
N LEU A 247 -30.31 15.85 -23.10
CA LEU A 247 -31.00 15.23 -24.24
C LEU A 247 -30.11 14.21 -24.92
N LEU A 248 -30.70 13.09 -25.31
CA LEU A 248 -30.04 12.05 -26.09
C LEU A 248 -30.13 12.42 -27.58
N VAL A 249 -28.99 12.58 -28.24
CA VAL A 249 -28.90 13.14 -29.59
C VAL A 249 -28.27 12.13 -30.55
N PRO A 250 -28.95 11.76 -31.66
CA PRO A 250 -28.36 10.89 -32.65
C PRO A 250 -27.24 11.61 -33.41
N THR A 251 -26.06 10.99 -33.42
CA THR A 251 -24.85 11.55 -33.99
C THR A 251 -24.21 10.53 -34.93
N LYS A 252 -23.94 10.95 -36.17
CA LYS A 252 -23.10 10.20 -37.11
C LYS A 252 -21.68 10.76 -37.05
N LEU A 253 -20.74 9.93 -36.62
CA LEU A 253 -19.32 10.22 -36.71
C LEU A 253 -18.75 9.51 -37.93
N ASP A 254 -17.87 10.17 -38.67
CA ASP A 254 -17.27 9.62 -39.89
C ASP A 254 -16.67 8.23 -39.64
N GLY A 255 -17.13 7.26 -40.43
CA GLY A 255 -16.67 5.87 -40.37
C GLY A 255 -17.17 5.05 -39.16
N ARG A 256 -18.11 5.56 -38.37
CA ARG A 256 -18.73 4.81 -37.26
C ARG A 256 -20.22 4.63 -37.46
N GLU A 257 -20.76 3.56 -36.86
CA GLU A 257 -22.20 3.38 -36.80
C GLU A 257 -22.87 4.56 -36.09
N PRO A 258 -24.12 4.91 -36.47
CA PRO A 258 -24.89 5.94 -35.79
C PRO A 258 -24.94 5.64 -34.29
N MET A 259 -24.51 6.61 -33.48
CA MET A 259 -24.53 6.47 -32.02
C MET A 259 -25.36 7.59 -31.41
N GLU A 260 -25.82 7.36 -30.20
CA GLU A 260 -26.55 8.36 -29.42
C GLU A 260 -25.63 8.94 -28.36
N LEU A 261 -25.49 10.26 -28.36
CA LEU A 261 -24.65 10.98 -27.41
C LEU A 261 -25.53 11.89 -26.56
N LEU A 262 -25.23 11.94 -25.27
CA LEU A 262 -25.97 12.74 -24.31
C LEU A 262 -25.38 14.16 -24.28
N THR A 263 -26.23 15.19 -24.26
CA THR A 263 -25.77 16.58 -24.05
C THR A 263 -25.33 16.79 -22.60
N VAL A 264 -24.58 17.85 -22.32
CA VAL A 264 -24.30 18.28 -20.92
C VAL A 264 -25.25 19.40 -20.58
N GLY A 265 -26.40 19.06 -19.99
CA GLY A 265 -27.50 20.00 -19.76
C GLY A 265 -28.09 20.54 -21.07
N LYS A 266 -28.78 21.67 -20.95
CA LYS A 266 -29.44 22.40 -22.05
C LYS A 266 -28.96 23.85 -22.20
N THR A 267 -28.20 24.34 -21.22
CA THR A 267 -27.78 25.74 -21.14
C THR A 267 -26.26 25.88 -21.10
N THR A 268 -25.78 27.05 -21.49
CA THR A 268 -24.36 27.38 -21.37
C THR A 268 -23.89 27.36 -19.91
N ASP A 269 -24.75 27.75 -18.97
CA ASP A 269 -24.45 27.75 -17.54
C ASP A 269 -24.21 26.32 -17.01
N GLU A 270 -25.04 25.35 -17.39
CA GLU A 270 -24.86 23.93 -17.01
C GLU A 270 -23.56 23.34 -17.57
N ALA A 271 -23.24 23.63 -18.84
CA ALA A 271 -22.00 23.19 -19.47
C ALA A 271 -20.76 23.75 -18.75
N VAL A 272 -20.75 25.05 -18.46
CA VAL A 272 -19.66 25.72 -17.73
C VAL A 272 -19.60 25.21 -16.28
N ALA A 273 -20.73 25.00 -15.62
CA ALA A 273 -20.78 24.47 -14.26
C ALA A 273 -20.20 23.05 -14.17
N ALA A 274 -20.55 22.16 -15.11
CA ALA A 274 -20.00 20.80 -15.17
C ALA A 274 -18.47 20.80 -15.35
N TYR A 275 -17.96 21.64 -16.26
CA TYR A 275 -16.52 21.81 -16.45
C TYR A 275 -15.83 22.34 -15.19
N ARG A 276 -16.37 23.41 -14.58
CA ARG A 276 -15.80 24.01 -13.35
C ARG A 276 -15.80 23.05 -12.17
N TYR A 277 -16.85 22.24 -12.05
CA TYR A 277 -16.92 21.24 -11.00
C TYR A 277 -15.87 20.14 -11.21
N ALA A 278 -15.77 19.57 -12.42
CA ALA A 278 -14.75 18.57 -12.74
C ALA A 278 -13.33 19.11 -12.52
N LYS A 279 -13.06 20.35 -12.96
CA LYS A 279 -11.78 21.04 -12.73
C LYS A 279 -11.50 21.22 -11.24
N GLY A 280 -12.47 21.75 -10.48
CA GLY A 280 -12.31 21.98 -9.05
C GLY A 280 -12.07 20.68 -8.27
N TYR A 281 -12.77 19.61 -8.60
CA TYR A 281 -12.53 18.29 -8.02
C TYR A 281 -11.11 17.79 -8.31
N PHE A 282 -10.67 17.91 -9.56
CA PHE A 282 -9.32 17.50 -9.96
C PHE A 282 -8.24 18.33 -9.26
N HIS A 283 -8.44 19.63 -9.08
CA HIS A 283 -7.48 20.48 -8.35
C HIS A 283 -7.31 20.03 -6.90
N ASN A 284 -8.42 19.78 -6.19
CA ASN A 284 -8.36 19.23 -4.83
C ASN A 284 -7.67 17.86 -4.79
N LEU A 285 -7.81 17.05 -5.85
CA LEU A 285 -7.11 15.78 -5.96
C LEU A 285 -5.59 15.97 -6.14
N CYS A 286 -5.16 16.95 -6.95
CA CYS A 286 -3.75 17.33 -7.09
C CYS A 286 -3.17 17.85 -5.77
N ASP A 287 -3.91 18.72 -5.06
CA ASP A 287 -3.49 19.29 -3.78
C ASP A 287 -3.31 18.19 -2.73
N PHE A 288 -4.26 17.25 -2.63
CA PHE A 288 -4.13 16.07 -1.78
C PHE A 288 -2.93 15.19 -2.17
N ALA A 289 -2.68 15.03 -3.46
CA ALA A 289 -1.54 14.26 -3.96
C ALA A 289 -0.20 15.01 -3.80
N GLY A 290 -0.20 16.27 -3.38
CA GLY A 290 1.01 17.11 -3.31
C GLY A 290 1.64 17.37 -4.68
N ARG A 291 0.83 17.37 -5.74
CA ARG A 291 1.28 17.52 -7.13
C ARG A 291 1.08 18.96 -7.59
N GLU A 292 2.15 19.60 -8.06
CA GLU A 292 2.06 20.89 -8.73
C GLU A 292 1.33 20.72 -10.07
N GLN A 293 0.37 21.61 -10.33
CA GLN A 293 -0.41 21.60 -11.56
C GLN A 293 0.44 22.20 -12.68
N GLU A 294 0.46 21.58 -13.86
CA GLU A 294 1.03 22.21 -15.06
C GLU A 294 0.09 23.37 -15.47
N SER A 295 0.35 24.57 -14.94
CA SER A 295 -0.45 25.75 -15.25
C SER A 295 -0.17 26.23 -16.68
N VAL A 296 -0.92 25.73 -17.65
CA VAL A 296 -1.05 26.43 -18.93
C VAL A 296 -2.02 27.60 -18.71
N GLU A 297 -1.48 28.69 -18.15
CA GLU A 297 -2.20 29.95 -18.04
C GLU A 297 -2.40 30.57 -19.42
N ASP A 298 -3.39 30.05 -20.17
CA ASP A 298 -3.97 30.79 -21.28
C ASP A 298 -4.89 31.88 -20.69
N ASP A 299 -4.33 33.09 -20.55
CA ASP A 299 -5.04 34.29 -20.10
C ASP A 299 -6.32 34.54 -20.92
N GLY A 300 -6.34 34.14 -22.19
CA GLY A 300 -7.49 34.29 -23.09
C GLY A 300 -8.70 33.43 -22.71
N LEU A 301 -8.51 32.41 -21.86
CA LEU A 301 -9.52 31.43 -21.48
C LEU A 301 -9.95 31.54 -20.00
N LYS A 302 -9.37 32.45 -19.21
CA LYS A 302 -9.68 32.65 -17.77
C LYS A 302 -11.17 32.94 -17.50
N TYR A 303 -11.87 33.49 -18.48
CA TYR A 303 -13.31 33.81 -18.38
C TYR A 303 -14.21 32.56 -18.26
N ILE A 304 -13.72 31.39 -18.69
CA ILE A 304 -14.40 30.10 -18.53
C ILE A 304 -14.21 29.57 -17.12
N ASP A 305 -13.04 29.80 -16.53
CA ASP A 305 -12.67 29.23 -15.23
C ASP A 305 -13.36 29.94 -14.05
N ALA A 306 -13.62 31.25 -14.18
CA ALA A 306 -14.20 32.04 -13.09
C ALA A 306 -15.15 33.14 -13.58
N GLY A 307 -16.07 33.55 -12.69
CA GLY A 307 -17.02 34.64 -12.94
C GLY A 307 -18.10 34.31 -13.97
N GLY A 308 -18.80 35.34 -14.46
CA GLY A 308 -19.92 35.21 -15.41
C GLY A 308 -19.64 35.78 -16.81
N LYS A 309 -18.39 36.16 -17.13
CA LYS A 309 -18.03 36.85 -18.39
C LYS A 309 -18.40 36.05 -19.64
N PHE A 310 -18.40 34.71 -19.56
CA PHE A 310 -18.82 33.85 -20.68
C PHE A 310 -20.26 34.14 -21.15
N ARG A 311 -21.15 34.62 -20.27
CA ARG A 311 -22.54 34.95 -20.59
C ARG A 311 -22.68 36.17 -21.50
N THR A 312 -21.66 37.02 -21.59
CA THR A 312 -21.69 38.29 -22.33
C THR A 312 -20.83 38.29 -23.59
N ILE A 313 -20.10 37.21 -23.86
CA ILE A 313 -19.22 37.12 -25.04
C ILE A 313 -20.01 37.13 -26.34
N LYS A 314 -21.17 36.46 -26.33
CA LYS A 314 -22.11 36.47 -27.44
C LYS A 314 -23.51 36.75 -26.90
N ALA A 315 -24.22 37.68 -27.53
CA ALA A 315 -25.56 38.08 -27.11
C ALA A 315 -26.56 36.92 -27.29
N GLU A 316 -26.44 36.16 -28.37
CA GLU A 316 -27.14 34.91 -28.56
C GLU A 316 -26.33 33.78 -27.92
N LYS A 317 -26.91 33.11 -26.93
CA LYS A 317 -26.25 31.99 -26.27
C LYS A 317 -26.28 30.76 -27.17
N VAL A 318 -25.10 30.31 -27.58
CA VAL A 318 -24.93 29.33 -28.64
C VAL A 318 -25.51 27.97 -28.27
N ILE A 319 -25.29 27.47 -27.05
CA ILE A 319 -25.81 26.16 -26.61
C ILE A 319 -27.33 26.19 -26.58
N GLU A 320 -27.93 27.24 -26.05
CA GLU A 320 -29.38 27.43 -26.01
C GLU A 320 -29.98 27.49 -27.43
N ARG A 321 -29.30 28.16 -28.38
CA ARG A 321 -29.67 28.14 -29.81
C ARG A 321 -29.67 26.72 -30.36
N LEU A 322 -28.60 25.95 -30.10
CA LEU A 322 -28.50 24.54 -30.53
C LEU A 322 -29.65 23.69 -29.99
N HIS A 323 -30.04 23.89 -28.73
CA HIS A 323 -31.15 23.17 -28.10
C HIS A 323 -32.53 23.61 -28.61
N GLN A 324 -32.66 24.83 -29.13
CA GLN A 324 -33.92 25.34 -29.68
C GLN A 324 -34.12 24.96 -31.16
N ASN A 325 -33.04 24.84 -31.95
CA ASN A 325 -33.16 24.65 -33.40
C ASN A 325 -32.52 23.33 -33.87
N GLU A 326 -31.20 23.19 -33.80
CA GLU A 326 -30.45 22.12 -34.45
C GLU A 326 -30.67 20.74 -33.80
N ILE A 327 -30.69 20.65 -32.46
CA ILE A 327 -30.87 19.39 -31.72
C ILE A 327 -32.26 18.78 -31.93
N PRO A 328 -33.38 19.53 -31.80
CA PRO A 328 -34.70 18.99 -32.11
C PRO A 328 -34.82 18.48 -33.55
N GLN A 329 -34.22 19.18 -34.52
CA GLN A 329 -34.20 18.74 -35.92
C GLN A 329 -33.44 17.42 -36.09
N ALA A 330 -32.30 17.25 -35.42
CA ALA A 330 -31.53 16.01 -35.46
C ALA A 330 -32.29 14.82 -34.84
N ILE A 331 -32.99 15.05 -33.72
CA ILE A 331 -33.83 14.03 -33.07
C ILE A 331 -35.00 13.63 -33.98
N ALA A 332 -35.67 14.62 -34.59
CA ALA A 332 -36.79 14.37 -35.52
C ALA A 332 -36.35 13.65 -36.80
N ALA A 333 -35.15 13.91 -37.30
CA ALA A 333 -34.61 13.23 -38.50
C ALA A 333 -34.31 11.73 -38.29
N LYS A 334 -34.31 11.25 -37.05
CA LYS A 334 -34.17 9.83 -36.69
C LYS A 334 -35.52 9.12 -36.49
N ALA A 335 -36.57 9.85 -36.11
CA ALA A 335 -37.91 9.32 -35.81
C ALA A 335 -38.66 8.92 -37.09
#